data_AF-A0A917FBV0-F1
#
_entry.id   AF-A0A917FBV0-F1
#
_cell.length_a   1.000
_cell.length_b   1.000
_cell.length_c   1.000
_cell.angle_alpha   90.00
_cell.angle_beta   90.00
_cell.angle_gamma   90.00
#
_symmetry.space_group_name_H-M   'P 1'
#
loop_
_entity.id
_entity.type
_entity.pdbx_description
1 polymer ?
#
loop_
_entity_poly.entity_id
_entity_poly.type
_entity_poly.pdbx_seq_one_letter_code
_entity_poly.pdbx_strand_id
1 'polypeptide(L)'
;MNADVRDDNLRLIFAKQEGEFIGRKIAYHVKSLVYAGITVGAFLLYLALLPLLNVLYPDWEQWFMAIAFGGFLIVFTVSVMAIFSFFKLRKYLIYRKNYQRFMKSYNRMPKQTF
;
A
#
# COMPACT_ATOMS: atom_id res chain seq x y z
N MET A 1 35.07 -8.47 15.87
CA MET A 1 34.50 -7.11 15.79
C MET A 1 34.44 -6.54 14.35
N ASN A 2 34.49 -7.37 13.30
CA ASN A 2 34.54 -6.92 11.88
C ASN A 2 33.27 -7.29 11.06
N ALA A 3 32.24 -7.86 11.69
CA ALA A 3 31.05 -8.32 10.98
C ALA A 3 30.18 -7.13 10.50
N ASP A 4 29.95 -6.13 11.36
CA ASP A 4 29.10 -4.98 11.05
C ASP A 4 29.64 -4.14 9.87
N VAL A 5 30.95 -3.93 9.81
CA VAL A 5 31.58 -3.13 8.74
C VAL A 5 31.48 -3.83 7.37
N ARG A 6 31.52 -5.16 7.34
CA ARG A 6 31.41 -5.93 6.09
C ARG A 6 29.97 -5.92 5.57
N ASP A 7 28.99 -5.94 6.47
CA ASP A 7 27.57 -5.90 6.15
C ASP A 7 27.14 -4.51 5.66
N ASP A 8 27.66 -3.44 6.28
CA ASP A 8 27.42 -2.06 5.83
C ASP A 8 28.01 -1.77 4.44
N ASN A 9 29.19 -2.31 4.12
CA ASN A 9 29.77 -2.19 2.78
C ASN A 9 28.95 -2.92 1.72
N LEU A 10 28.41 -4.11 2.05
CA LEU A 10 27.47 -4.83 1.19
C LEU A 10 26.17 -4.04 0.98
N ARG A 11 25.60 -3.49 2.07
CA ARG A 11 24.43 -2.59 1.97
C ARG A 11 24.71 -1.36 1.13
N LEU A 12 25.95 -0.85 1.14
CA LEU A 12 26.34 0.27 0.29
C LEU A 12 26.39 -0.10 -1.20
N ILE A 13 26.94 -1.27 -1.54
CA ILE A 13 26.98 -1.80 -2.90
C ILE A 13 25.54 -1.96 -3.44
N PHE A 14 24.63 -2.45 -2.60
CA PHE A 14 23.23 -2.64 -2.96
C PHE A 14 22.33 -1.44 -2.66
N ALA A 15 22.86 -0.32 -2.16
CA ALA A 15 22.06 0.78 -1.64
C ALA A 15 21.10 1.34 -2.69
N LYS A 16 21.54 1.47 -3.94
CA LYS A 16 20.68 1.95 -5.04
C LYS A 16 19.51 0.99 -5.29
N GLN A 17 19.78 -0.32 -5.31
CA GLN A 17 18.77 -1.35 -5.54
C GLN A 17 17.79 -1.46 -4.36
N GLU A 18 18.29 -1.35 -3.12
CA GLU A 18 17.48 -1.33 -1.91
C GLU A 18 16.55 -0.11 -1.88
N GLY A 19 17.07 1.08 -2.21
CA GLY A 19 16.29 2.32 -2.31
C GLY A 19 15.18 2.24 -3.36
N GLU A 20 15.49 1.75 -4.57
CA GLU A 20 14.48 1.54 -5.62
C GLU A 20 13.43 0.51 -5.21
N PHE A 21 13.84 -0.59 -4.58
CA PHE A 21 12.92 -1.62 -4.10
C PHE A 21 11.95 -1.07 -3.05
N ILE A 22 12.46 -0.36 -2.04
CA ILE A 22 11.64 0.30 -1.01
C ILE A 22 10.66 1.28 -1.66
N GLY A 23 11.12 2.11 -2.60
CA GLY A 23 10.29 3.04 -3.35
C GLY A 23 9.15 2.36 -4.11
N ARG A 24 9.46 1.29 -4.86
CA ARG A 24 8.47 0.50 -5.60
C ARG A 24 7.43 -0.13 -4.67
N LYS A 25 7.85 -0.68 -3.52
CA LYS A 25 6.93 -1.29 -2.54
C LYS A 25 6.02 -0.27 -1.89
N ILE A 26 6.53 0.90 -1.54
CA ILE A 26 5.71 2.02 -1.03
C ILE A 26 4.66 2.42 -2.08
N ALA A 27 5.08 2.67 -3.32
CA ALA A 27 4.18 3.06 -4.40
C ALA A 27 3.08 2.01 -4.65
N TYR A 28 3.46 0.73 -4.64
CA TYR A 28 2.51 -0.38 -4.77
C TYR A 28 1.46 -0.37 -3.65
N HIS A 29 1.86 -0.27 -2.39
CA HIS A 29 0.92 -0.28 -1.27
C HIS A 29 0.06 0.98 -1.22
N VAL A 30 0.58 2.14 -1.62
CA VAL A 30 -0.23 3.36 -1.77
C VAL A 30 -1.29 3.17 -2.86
N LYS A 31 -0.92 2.68 -4.05
CA LYS A 31 -1.89 2.39 -5.12
C LYS A 31 -2.95 1.40 -4.66
N SER A 32 -2.55 0.33 -3.98
CA SER A 32 -3.47 -0.67 -3.41
C SER A 32 -4.50 -0.03 -2.47
N LEU A 33 -4.07 0.87 -1.58
CA LEU A 33 -4.97 1.58 -0.66
C LEU A 33 -5.93 2.53 -1.39
N VAL A 34 -5.45 3.22 -2.43
CA VAL A 34 -6.30 4.09 -3.26
C VAL A 34 -7.37 3.27 -3.97
N TYR A 35 -7.00 2.16 -4.60
CA TYR A 35 -7.98 1.27 -5.23
C TYR A 35 -8.99 0.72 -4.23
N ALA A 36 -8.53 0.34 -3.03
CA ALA A 36 -9.44 -0.09 -1.97
C ALA A 36 -10.44 1.01 -1.58
N GLY A 37 -9.98 2.25 -1.43
CA GLY A 37 -10.85 3.39 -1.16
C GLY A 37 -11.87 3.64 -2.26
N ILE A 38 -11.48 3.54 -3.54
CA ILE A 38 -12.37 3.69 -4.69
C ILE A 38 -13.44 2.58 -4.69
N THR A 39 -13.06 1.32 -4.48
CA THR A 39 -14.00 0.19 -4.45
C THR A 39 -15.03 0.35 -3.32
N VAL A 40 -14.59 0.73 -2.12
CA VAL A 40 -15.49 1.01 -0.99
C VAL A 40 -16.41 2.18 -1.32
N GLY A 41 -15.86 3.28 -1.83
CA GLY A 41 -16.63 4.47 -2.19
C GLY A 41 -17.69 4.20 -3.27
N ALA A 42 -17.34 3.45 -4.32
CA ALA A 42 -18.26 3.06 -5.37
C ALA A 42 -19.42 2.20 -4.85
N PHE A 43 -19.12 1.28 -3.93
CA PHE A 43 -20.15 0.47 -3.31
C PHE A 43 -21.07 1.27 -2.39
N LEU A 44 -20.53 2.21 -1.61
CA LEU A 44 -21.35 3.12 -0.79
C LEU A 44 -22.26 4.00 -1.67
N LEU A 45 -21.75 4.48 -2.80
CA LEU A 45 -22.56 5.21 -3.78
C LEU A 45 -23.68 4.34 -4.34
N TYR A 46 -23.38 3.09 -4.69
CA TYR A 46 -24.38 2.12 -5.15
C TYR A 46 -25.49 1.92 -4.10
N LEU A 47 -25.13 1.71 -2.83
CA LEU A 47 -26.09 1.56 -1.74
C LEU A 47 -26.94 2.83 -1.54
N ALA A 48 -26.36 4.02 -1.69
CA ALA A 48 -27.08 5.28 -1.59
C ALA A 48 -28.08 5.48 -2.74
N LEU A 49 -27.79 4.95 -3.94
CA LEU A 49 -28.67 5.01 -5.10
C LEU A 49 -29.72 3.90 -5.13
N LEU A 50 -29.55 2.85 -4.33
CA LEU A 50 -30.45 1.69 -4.28
C LEU A 50 -31.94 2.06 -4.10
N PRO A 51 -32.33 3.00 -3.20
CA PRO A 51 -33.74 3.38 -3.05
C PRO A 51 -34.31 4.01 -4.32
N LEU A 52 -33.53 4.83 -5.01
CA LEU A 52 -33.94 5.45 -6.28
C LEU A 52 -34.09 4.38 -7.37
N LEU A 53 -33.16 3.43 -7.45
CA LEU A 53 -33.22 2.32 -8.40
C LEU A 53 -34.45 1.43 -8.17
N ASN A 54 -34.80 1.15 -6.90
CA ASN A 54 -35.99 0.38 -6.55
C ASN A 54 -37.30 1.12 -6.93
N VAL A 55 -37.34 2.45 -6.83
CA VAL A 55 -38.51 3.23 -7.28
C VAL A 55 -38.66 3.20 -8.80
N LEU A 56 -37.54 3.27 -9.54
CA LEU A 56 -37.55 3.27 -11.00
C LEU A 56 -37.79 1.87 -11.60
N TYR A 57 -37.31 0.82 -10.93
CA TYR A 57 -37.35 -0.57 -11.40
C TYR A 57 -37.75 -1.52 -10.26
N PRO A 58 -39.03 -1.52 -9.84
CA PRO A 58 -39.49 -2.30 -8.69
C PRO A 58 -39.36 -3.82 -8.91
N ASP A 59 -39.53 -4.30 -10.14
CA ASP A 59 -39.43 -5.73 -10.47
C ASP A 59 -37.99 -6.27 -10.39
N TRP A 60 -36.99 -5.40 -10.23
CA TRP A 60 -35.57 -5.75 -10.24
C TRP A 60 -34.97 -5.85 -8.83
N GLU A 61 -35.79 -5.78 -7.78
CA GLU A 61 -35.33 -5.80 -6.38
C GLU A 61 -34.38 -6.96 -6.08
N GLN A 62 -34.71 -8.18 -6.55
CA GLN A 62 -33.87 -9.37 -6.34
C GLN A 62 -32.49 -9.24 -7.00
N TRP A 63 -32.42 -8.61 -8.18
CA TRP A 63 -31.15 -8.36 -8.87
C TRP A 63 -30.30 -7.34 -8.13
N PHE A 64 -30.92 -6.25 -7.65
CA PHE A 64 -30.21 -5.24 -6.86
C PHE A 64 -29.69 -5.81 -5.53
N MET A 65 -30.45 -6.68 -4.88
CA MET A 65 -30.01 -7.38 -3.66
C MET A 65 -28.86 -8.36 -3.93
N ALA A 66 -28.90 -9.10 -5.05
CA ALA A 66 -27.80 -9.98 -5.44
C ALA A 66 -26.50 -9.20 -5.72
N ILE A 67 -26.59 -8.07 -6.43
CA ILE A 67 -25.46 -7.17 -6.67
C ILE A 67 -24.96 -6.56 -5.37
N ALA A 68 -25.85 -6.15 -4.46
CA ALA A 68 -25.47 -5.61 -3.16
C ALA A 68 -24.69 -6.64 -2.33
N PHE A 69 -25.15 -7.90 -2.31
CA PHE A 69 -24.46 -8.99 -1.61
C PHE A 69 -23.10 -9.30 -2.23
N GLY A 70 -23.02 -9.43 -3.56
CA GLY A 70 -21.75 -9.66 -4.26
C GLY A 70 -20.76 -8.50 -4.05
N GLY A 71 -21.24 -7.27 -4.16
CA GLY A 71 -20.47 -6.06 -3.89
C GLY A 71 -19.97 -6.00 -2.45
N PHE A 72 -20.77 -6.40 -1.48
CA PHE A 72 -20.38 -6.48 -0.07
C PHE A 72 -19.21 -7.45 0.14
N LEU A 73 -19.23 -8.64 -0.48
CA LEU A 73 -18.13 -9.61 -0.38
C LEU A 73 -16.82 -9.06 -0.97
N ILE A 74 -16.91 -8.37 -2.11
CA ILE A 74 -15.77 -7.70 -2.73
C ILE A 74 -15.23 -6.60 -1.81
N VAL A 75 -16.10 -5.76 -1.26
CA VAL A 75 -15.70 -4.67 -0.35
C VAL A 75 -15.08 -5.22 0.92
N PHE A 76 -15.63 -6.28 1.50
CA PHE A 76 -15.09 -6.92 2.68
C PHE A 76 -13.67 -7.44 2.45
N THR A 77 -13.46 -8.21 1.38
CA THR A 77 -12.14 -8.76 1.04
C THR A 77 -11.12 -7.65 0.75
N VAL A 78 -11.51 -6.63 -0.02
CA VAL A 78 -10.67 -5.46 -0.31
C VAL A 78 -10.32 -4.68 0.95
N SER A 79 -11.25 -4.54 1.89
CA SER A 79 -11.03 -3.85 3.17
C SER A 79 -10.01 -4.59 4.03
N VAL A 80 -10.10 -5.92 4.11
CA VAL A 80 -9.10 -6.75 4.79
C VAL A 80 -7.72 -6.57 4.14
N MET A 81 -7.63 -6.63 2.81
CA MET A 81 -6.37 -6.41 2.09
C MET A 81 -5.81 -4.98 2.27
N ALA A 82 -6.68 -3.99 2.40
CA ALA A 82 -6.31 -2.60 2.67
C ALA A 82 -5.63 -2.47 4.04
N ILE A 83 -6.16 -3.12 5.08
CA ILE A 83 -5.56 -3.15 6.42
C ILE A 83 -4.13 -3.72 6.34
N PHE A 84 -3.95 -4.88 5.69
CA PHE A 84 -2.62 -5.46 5.51
C PHE A 84 -1.68 -4.56 4.71
N SER A 85 -2.19 -3.91 3.66
CA SER A 85 -1.44 -2.96 2.84
C SER A 85 -0.99 -1.74 3.65
N PHE A 86 -1.82 -1.25 4.55
CA PHE A 86 -1.49 -0.13 5.44
C PHE A 86 -0.35 -0.49 6.41
N PHE A 87 -0.40 -1.66 7.05
CA PHE A 87 0.68 -2.11 7.92
C PHE A 87 2.00 -2.28 7.15
N LYS A 88 1.96 -2.87 5.95
CA LYS A 88 3.14 -2.99 5.09
C LYS A 88 3.67 -1.62 4.67
N LEU A 89 2.80 -0.69 4.30
CA LEU A 89 3.18 0.69 3.95
C LEU A 89 3.93 1.36 5.12
N ARG A 90 3.39 1.29 6.34
CA ARG A 90 4.07 1.82 7.54
C ARG A 90 5.44 1.19 7.74
N LYS A 91 5.55 -0.13 7.59
CA LYS A 91 6.83 -0.85 7.68
C LYS A 91 7.84 -0.35 6.65
N TYR A 92 7.44 -0.19 5.38
CA TYR A 92 8.34 0.31 4.33
C TYR A 92 8.70 1.79 4.50
N LEU A 93 7.81 2.62 5.05
CA LEU A 93 8.14 4.01 5.40
C LEU A 93 9.22 4.08 6.49
N ILE A 94 9.15 3.20 7.50
CA ILE A 94 10.20 3.08 8.52
C ILE A 94 11.53 2.63 7.87
N TYR A 95 11.49 1.63 6.98
CA TYR A 95 12.68 1.21 6.25
C TYR A 95 13.28 2.32 5.39
N ARG A 96 12.46 3.12 4.71
CA ARG A 96 12.91 4.29 3.97
C ARG A 96 13.63 5.30 4.87
N LYS A 97 13.10 5.56 6.07
CA LYS A 97 13.72 6.47 7.05
C LYS A 97 15.07 5.94 7.53
N ASN A 98 15.18 4.64 7.81
CA ASN A 98 16.43 4.01 8.24
C ASN A 98 17.47 4.02 7.11
N TYR A 99 17.06 3.70 5.89
CA TYR A 99 17.90 3.79 4.70
C TYR A 99 18.43 5.22 4.48
N GLN A 100 17.57 6.24 4.60
CA GLN A 100 18.01 7.64 4.49
C GLN A 100 19.00 8.04 5.59
N ARG A 101 18.81 7.55 6.83
CA ARG A 101 19.76 7.79 7.92
C ARG A 101 21.12 7.15 7.62
N PHE A 102 21.13 5.90 7.16
CA PHE A 102 22.33 5.17 6.77
C PHE A 102 23.11 5.88 5.64
N MET A 103 22.41 6.28 4.57
CA MET A 103 23.04 7.04 3.48
C MET A 103 23.58 8.39 3.93
N LYS A 104 22.90 9.06 4.87
CA LYS A 104 23.33 10.35 5.43
C LYS A 104 24.55 10.21 6.33
N SER A 105 24.67 9.13 7.12
CA SER A 105 25.88 8.87 7.91
C SER A 105 27.06 8.53 7.02
N TYR A 106 26.85 7.79 5.95
CA TYR A 106 27.92 7.45 5.01
C TYR A 106 28.42 8.65 4.22
N ASN A 107 27.53 9.49 3.68
CA ASN A 107 27.91 10.72 2.96
C ASN A 107 28.63 11.77 3.83
N ARG A 108 28.62 11.61 5.17
CA ARG A 108 29.34 12.46 6.12
C ARG A 108 30.72 11.93 6.49
N MET A 109 31.06 10.69 6.12
CA MET A 109 32.42 10.18 6.34
C MET A 109 33.36 10.86 5.34
N PRO A 110 34.47 11.47 5.79
CA PRO A 110 35.46 12.03 4.88
C PRO A 110 35.97 10.89 3.99
N LYS A 111 36.03 11.13 2.67
CA LYS A 111 36.69 10.22 1.73
C LYS A 111 38.10 9.99 2.26
N GLN A 112 38.37 8.80 2.78
CA GLN A 112 39.73 8.38 3.06
C GLN A 112 40.41 8.24 1.71
N THR A 113 41.11 9.30 1.31
CA THR A 113 42.08 9.29 0.22
C THR A 113 43.19 8.34 0.64
N PHE A 114 43.19 7.16 0.02
CA PHE A 114 44.34 6.25 0.00
C PHE A 114 45.45 6.84 -0.86
#